data_AF-A0A0Q1E8V5-F1
#
_entry.id   AF-A0A0Q1E8V5-F1
#
_cell.length_a   1.000
_cell.length_b   1.000
_cell.length_c   1.000
_cell.angle_alpha   90.00
_cell.angle_beta   90.00
_cell.angle_gamma   90.00
#
_symmetry.space_group_name_H-M   'P 1'
#
loop_
_entity.id
_entity.type
_entity.pdbx_description
1 polymer ?
#
loop_
_entity_poly.entity_id
_entity_poly.type
_entity_poly.pdbx_seq_one_letter_code
_entity_poly.pdbx_strand_id
1 'polypeptide(L)'
;MGELVALATRDVSLLVRQEIDLAKAELTRQAVSAALGVACLAVAAGLGLCALIAVTIFLGELITWAGVERYWSYLLTAAGYLVVAGLLALFAIRRFRRLSPPERTIQTVRDDISWLRNPTATPASASAAPTNPASGVASAGPAVSGDAQGPTPAGPGGAVLAPHRLPS
;
A
#
# COMPACT_ATOMS: atom_id res chain seq x y z
N MET A 1 -42.99 21.47 -15.30
CA MET A 1 -42.07 20.45 -15.84
C MET A 1 -40.59 20.75 -15.56
N GLY A 2 -40.13 22.02 -15.65
CA GLY A 2 -38.71 22.34 -15.42
C GLY A 2 -38.19 22.16 -13.98
N GLU A 3 -39.07 22.23 -12.98
CA GLU A 3 -38.68 22.23 -11.56
C GLU A 3 -38.18 20.87 -11.05
N LEU A 4 -38.76 19.75 -11.53
CA LEU A 4 -38.32 18.40 -11.20
C LEU A 4 -36.95 18.06 -11.80
N VAL A 5 -36.70 18.54 -13.03
CA VAL A 5 -35.40 18.38 -13.71
C VAL A 5 -34.32 19.21 -13.01
N ALA A 6 -34.67 20.42 -12.56
CA ALA A 6 -33.77 21.26 -11.78
C ALA A 6 -33.40 20.62 -10.43
N LEU A 7 -34.35 19.97 -9.75
CA LEU A 7 -34.11 19.23 -8.51
C LEU A 7 -33.23 18.00 -8.73
N ALA A 8 -33.54 17.15 -9.72
CA ALA A 8 -32.74 15.95 -10.02
C ALA A 8 -31.29 16.30 -10.41
N THR A 9 -31.09 17.37 -11.19
CA THR A 9 -29.74 17.84 -11.58
C THR A 9 -28.95 18.35 -10.37
N ARG A 10 -29.63 18.99 -9.41
CA ARG A 10 -29.03 19.47 -8.16
C ARG A 10 -28.59 18.31 -7.27
N ASP A 11 -29.38 17.25 -7.16
CA ASP A 11 -29.06 16.08 -6.32
C ASP A 11 -27.88 15.27 -6.89
N VAL A 12 -27.85 15.07 -8.21
CA VAL A 12 -26.70 14.46 -8.89
C VAL A 12 -25.44 15.30 -8.66
N SER A 13 -25.56 16.62 -8.76
CA SER A 13 -24.44 17.55 -8.49
C SER A 13 -23.94 17.47 -7.04
N LEU A 14 -24.82 17.19 -6.08
CA LEU A 14 -24.46 16.99 -4.68
C LEU A 14 -23.74 15.67 -4.44
N LEU A 15 -24.24 14.56 -5.01
CA LEU A 15 -23.60 13.24 -4.89
C LEU A 15 -22.18 13.26 -5.47
N VAL A 16 -22.00 13.87 -6.65
CA VAL A 16 -20.68 13.99 -7.28
C VAL A 16 -19.73 14.82 -6.41
N ARG A 17 -20.21 15.91 -5.80
CA ARG A 17 -19.39 16.70 -4.86
C ARG A 17 -18.98 15.87 -3.64
N GLN A 18 -19.90 15.11 -3.06
CA GLN A 18 -19.64 14.27 -1.90
C GLN A 18 -18.62 13.17 -2.20
N GLU A 19 -18.72 12.51 -3.36
CA GLU A 19 -17.77 11.48 -3.77
C GLU A 19 -16.37 12.07 -3.95
N ILE A 20 -16.27 13.27 -4.56
CA ILE A 20 -15.00 14.00 -4.70
C ILE A 20 -14.45 14.40 -3.34
N ASP A 21 -15.29 14.91 -2.43
CA ASP A 21 -14.88 15.33 -1.09
C ASP A 21 -14.37 14.14 -0.28
N LEU A 22 -15.01 12.98 -0.40
CA LEU A 22 -14.58 11.73 0.24
C LEU A 22 -13.28 11.20 -0.37
N ALA A 23 -13.19 11.15 -1.71
CA ALA A 23 -11.97 10.75 -2.40
C ALA A 23 -10.80 11.68 -2.07
N LYS A 24 -11.05 12.99 -1.93
CA LYS A 24 -10.07 13.97 -1.49
C LYS A 24 -9.66 13.76 -0.03
N ALA A 25 -10.61 13.42 0.85
CA ALA A 25 -10.30 13.08 2.24
C ALA A 25 -9.44 11.81 2.34
N GLU A 26 -9.75 10.78 1.56
CA GLU A 26 -8.96 9.55 1.52
C GLU A 26 -7.57 9.81 0.92
N LEU A 27 -7.48 10.56 -0.17
CA LEU A 27 -6.20 10.92 -0.78
C LEU A 27 -5.33 11.76 0.16
N THR A 28 -5.90 12.72 0.88
CA THR A 28 -5.15 13.52 1.85
C THR A 28 -4.65 12.65 3.01
N ARG A 29 -5.48 11.72 3.50
CA ARG A 29 -5.06 10.76 4.53
C ARG A 29 -3.91 9.87 4.05
N GLN A 30 -4.01 9.35 2.83
CA GLN A 30 -2.94 8.56 2.20
C GLN A 30 -1.68 9.38 2.02
N ALA A 31 -1.79 10.61 1.52
CA ALA A 31 -0.67 11.52 1.32
C ALA A 31 0.05 11.86 2.63
N VAL A 32 -0.68 12.12 3.71
CA VAL A 32 -0.08 12.37 5.04
C VAL A 32 0.67 11.14 5.55
N SER A 33 0.07 9.95 5.43
CA SER A 33 0.73 8.71 5.86
C SER A 33 2.00 8.41 5.05
N ALA A 34 1.95 8.62 3.72
CA ALA A 34 3.09 8.46 2.84
C ALA A 34 4.17 9.51 3.13
N ALA A 35 3.78 10.77 3.37
CA ALA A 35 4.70 11.84 3.73
C ALA A 35 5.43 11.54 5.04
N LEU A 36 4.73 11.03 6.06
CA LEU A 36 5.33 10.62 7.31
C LEU A 36 6.29 9.45 7.10
N GLY A 37 5.90 8.46 6.30
CA GLY A 37 6.76 7.33 5.93
C GLY A 37 8.06 7.79 5.25
N VAL A 38 7.96 8.68 4.25
CA VAL A 38 9.12 9.25 3.54
C VAL A 38 9.99 10.08 4.49
N ALA A 39 9.39 10.90 5.36
CA ALA A 39 10.14 11.69 6.34
C ALA A 39 10.92 10.79 7.32
N CYS A 40 10.28 9.76 7.86
CA CYS A 40 10.94 8.77 8.72
C CYS A 40 12.06 8.04 7.98
N LEU A 41 11.87 7.65 6.71
CA LEU A 41 12.92 7.03 5.92
C LEU A 41 14.08 7.99 5.63
N ALA A 42 13.82 9.27 5.39
CA ALA A 42 14.88 10.26 5.19
C ALA A 42 15.74 10.42 6.47
N VAL A 43 15.10 10.50 7.64
CA VAL A 43 15.80 10.56 8.93
C VAL A 43 16.56 9.27 9.20
N ALA A 44 15.94 8.11 8.98
CA ALA A 44 16.58 6.82 9.15
C ALA A 44 17.78 6.62 8.21
N ALA A 45 17.68 7.08 6.96
CA ALA A 45 18.79 7.05 6.01
C ALA A 45 19.93 7.97 6.45
N GLY A 46 19.62 9.19 6.92
CA GLY A 46 20.61 10.11 7.46
C GLY A 46 21.32 9.56 8.69
N LEU A 47 20.58 9.05 9.68
CA LEU A 47 21.14 8.40 10.86
C LEU A 47 21.92 7.13 10.51
N GLY A 48 21.43 6.35 9.56
CA GLY A 48 22.10 5.16 9.04
C GLY A 48 23.45 5.51 8.40
N LEU A 49 23.53 6.61 7.65
CA LEU A 49 24.79 7.10 7.08
C LEU A 49 25.77 7.54 8.17
N CYS A 50 25.31 8.31 9.16
CA CYS A 50 26.13 8.71 10.31
C CYS A 50 26.65 7.50 11.08
N ALA A 51 25.79 6.51 11.35
CA ALA A 51 26.16 5.28 12.03
C ALA A 51 27.14 4.46 11.20
N LEU A 52 26.96 4.37 9.88
CA LEU A 52 27.87 3.66 8.98
C LEU A 52 29.29 4.26 9.03
N ILE A 53 29.41 5.59 9.05
CA ILE A 53 30.71 6.27 9.18
C ILE A 53 31.34 5.93 10.54
N ALA A 54 30.57 6.05 11.62
CA ALA A 54 31.07 5.73 12.97
C ALA A 54 31.51 4.26 13.10
N VAL A 55 30.72 3.31 12.59
CA VAL A 55 31.07 1.88 12.57
C VAL A 55 32.30 1.62 11.71
N THR A 56 32.47 2.32 10.59
CA THR A 56 33.66 2.19 9.73
C THR A 56 34.94 2.58 10.46
N ILE A 57 34.92 3.72 11.17
CA ILE A 57 36.05 4.17 11.98
C ILE A 57 36.29 3.18 13.12
N PHE A 58 35.23 2.79 13.84
CA PHE A 58 35.31 1.84 14.93
C PHE A 58 35.94 0.51 14.50
N LEU A 59 35.50 -0.06 13.37
CA LEU A 59 36.02 -1.35 12.88
C LEU A 59 37.48 -1.23 12.42
N GLY A 60 37.84 -0.13 11.75
CA GLY A 60 39.22 0.17 11.39
C GLY A 60 40.14 0.29 12.62
N GLU A 61 39.71 1.01 13.64
CA GLU A 61 40.48 1.12 14.90
C GLU A 61 40.49 -0.19 15.69
N LEU A 62 39.42 -0.98 15.67
CA LEU A 62 39.36 -2.29 16.32
C LEU A 62 40.39 -3.26 15.71
N ILE A 63 40.51 -3.29 14.38
CA ILE A 63 41.51 -4.11 13.68
C ILE A 63 42.92 -3.56 13.93
N THR A 64 43.07 -2.24 13.99
CA THR A 64 44.35 -1.61 14.34
C THR A 64 44.79 -1.98 15.76
N TRP A 65 43.84 -2.00 16.70
CA TRP A 65 44.08 -2.45 18.08
C TRP A 65 44.48 -3.93 18.16
N ALA A 66 44.06 -4.75 17.20
CA ALA A 66 44.50 -6.15 17.07
C ALA A 66 45.94 -6.31 16.55
N GLY A 67 46.67 -5.21 16.32
CA GLY A 67 48.08 -5.21 15.92
C GLY A 67 48.32 -5.10 14.41
N VAL A 68 47.28 -4.83 13.62
CA VAL A 68 47.41 -4.56 12.19
C VAL A 68 47.76 -3.09 11.97
N GLU A 69 48.68 -2.83 11.04
CA GLU A 69 49.01 -1.47 10.61
C GLU A 69 47.76 -0.70 10.15
N ARG A 70 47.64 0.57 10.56
CA ARG A 70 46.37 1.31 10.43
C ARG A 70 45.83 1.35 9.00
N TYR A 71 46.69 1.53 8.00
CA TYR A 71 46.27 1.56 6.60
C TYR A 71 45.70 0.21 6.11
N TRP A 72 46.25 -0.92 6.57
CA TRP A 72 45.73 -2.25 6.26
C TRP A 72 44.40 -2.53 6.95
N SER A 73 44.21 -2.02 8.17
CA SER A 73 42.97 -2.16 8.93
C SER A 73 41.76 -1.56 8.20
N TYR A 74 41.90 -0.34 7.68
CA TYR A 74 40.82 0.30 6.91
C TYR A 74 40.57 -0.39 5.56
N LEU A 75 41.61 -0.96 4.94
CA LEU A 75 41.48 -1.74 3.71
C LEU A 75 40.70 -3.04 3.96
N LEU A 76 40.97 -3.74 5.07
CA LEU A 76 40.22 -4.93 5.48
C LEU A 76 38.76 -4.61 5.83
N THR A 77 38.51 -3.52 6.55
CA THR A 77 37.14 -3.04 6.84
C THR A 77 36.38 -2.76 5.53
N ALA A 78 37.00 -2.07 4.58
CA ALA A 78 36.39 -1.81 3.26
C ALA A 78 36.13 -3.11 2.48
N ALA A 79 37.07 -4.05 2.49
CA ALA A 79 36.88 -5.37 1.88
C ALA A 79 35.72 -6.13 2.53
N GLY A 80 35.59 -6.08 3.86
CA GLY A 80 34.46 -6.65 4.60
C GLY A 80 33.11 -6.09 4.15
N TYR A 81 33.00 -4.76 4.02
CA TYR A 81 31.78 -4.13 3.49
C TYR A 81 31.47 -4.55 2.06
N LEU A 82 32.47 -4.68 1.18
CA LEU A 82 32.26 -5.16 -0.19
C LEU A 82 31.74 -6.59 -0.23
N VAL A 83 32.23 -7.47 0.64
CA VAL A 83 31.71 -8.84 0.76
C VAL A 83 30.25 -8.83 1.18
N VAL A 84 29.91 -8.08 2.24
CA VAL A 84 28.52 -7.96 2.72
C VAL A 84 27.61 -7.38 1.63
N ALA A 85 28.04 -6.30 0.97
CA ALA A 85 27.30 -5.68 -0.12
C ALA A 85 27.07 -6.64 -1.30
N GLY A 86 28.10 -7.41 -1.68
CA GLY A 86 28.00 -8.43 -2.72
C GLY A 86 27.00 -9.53 -2.38
N LEU A 87 26.98 -10.01 -1.14
CA LEU A 87 26.02 -11.01 -0.66
C LEU A 87 24.59 -10.46 -0.67
N LEU A 88 24.39 -9.22 -0.20
CA LEU A 88 23.07 -8.57 -0.21
C LEU A 88 22.58 -8.33 -1.64
N ALA A 89 23.45 -7.88 -2.55
CA ALA A 89 23.11 -7.69 -3.96
C ALA A 89 22.71 -9.03 -4.60
N LEU A 90 23.46 -10.10 -4.34
CA LEU A 90 23.15 -11.43 -4.85
C LEU A 90 21.83 -11.97 -4.30
N PHE A 91 21.55 -11.74 -3.01
CA PHE A 91 20.28 -12.09 -2.38
C PHE A 91 19.12 -11.31 -3.01
N ALA A 92 19.28 -10.00 -3.19
CA ALA A 92 18.28 -9.13 -3.83
C ALA A 92 17.98 -9.61 -5.26
N ILE A 93 19.02 -9.85 -6.07
CA ILE A 93 18.87 -10.37 -7.43
C ILE A 93 18.15 -11.72 -7.42
N ARG A 94 18.52 -12.65 -6.53
CA ARG A 94 17.84 -13.94 -6.40
C ARG A 94 16.38 -13.79 -5.99
N ARG A 95 16.07 -12.84 -5.11
CA ARG A 95 14.70 -12.56 -4.65
C ARG A 95 13.86 -11.94 -5.76
N PHE A 96 14.40 -10.99 -6.52
CA PHE A 96 13.73 -10.38 -7.66
C PHE A 96 13.52 -11.38 -8.80
N ARG A 97 14.48 -12.27 -9.07
CA ARG A 97 14.32 -13.32 -10.09
C ARG A 97 13.26 -14.37 -9.73
N ARG A 98 12.90 -14.51 -8.45
CA ARG A 98 11.79 -15.37 -8.00
C ARG A 98 10.42 -14.70 -8.13
N LEU A 99 10.38 -13.39 -8.31
CA LEU A 99 9.15 -12.69 -8.67
C LEU A 99 9.02 -12.83 -10.18
N SER A 100 8.24 -13.82 -10.66
CA SER A 100 7.87 -13.88 -12.08
C SER A 100 7.31 -12.51 -12.49
N PRO A 101 7.83 -11.88 -13.56
CA PRO A 101 7.25 -10.64 -14.06
C PRO A 101 5.79 -10.90 -14.42
N PRO A 102 4.81 -10.11 -13.95
CA PRO A 102 3.39 -10.43 -14.09
C PRO A 102 3.03 -10.60 -15.56
N GLU A 103 2.95 -11.85 -16.03
CA GLU A 103 2.83 -12.16 -17.46
C GLU A 103 1.52 -11.60 -18.03
N ARG A 104 0.48 -11.53 -17.19
CA ARG A 104 -0.83 -10.95 -17.53
C ARG A 104 -0.76 -9.45 -17.76
N THR A 105 -0.06 -8.70 -16.89
CA THR A 105 0.12 -7.25 -17.04
C THR A 105 0.95 -6.92 -18.28
N ILE A 106 1.96 -7.73 -18.59
CA ILE A 106 2.77 -7.56 -19.80
C ILE A 106 1.95 -7.87 -21.06
N GLN A 107 1.08 -8.87 -21.03
CA GLN A 107 0.18 -9.17 -22.16
C GLN A 107 -0.82 -8.04 -22.40
N THR A 108 -1.52 -7.56 -21.37
CA THR A 108 -2.49 -6.46 -21.51
C THR A 108 -1.84 -5.18 -22.07
N VAL A 109 -0.66 -4.79 -21.57
CA VAL A 109 0.06 -3.62 -22.10
C VAL A 109 0.50 -3.83 -23.56
N ARG A 110 0.89 -5.06 -23.92
CA ARG A 110 1.23 -5.38 -25.32
C ARG A 110 0.00 -5.33 -26.22
N ASP A 111 -1.13 -5.82 -25.75
CA ASP A 111 -2.40 -5.80 -26.48
C ASP A 111 -2.88 -4.37 -26.69
N ASP A 112 -2.80 -3.52 -25.65
CA ASP A 112 -3.11 -2.09 -25.72
C ASP A 112 -2.20 -1.35 -26.71
N ILE A 113 -0.89 -1.60 -26.66
CA ILE A 113 0.06 -1.03 -27.62
C ILE A 113 -0.20 -1.55 -29.04
N SER A 114 -0.59 -2.82 -29.19
CA SER A 114 -0.92 -3.40 -30.49
C SER A 114 -2.18 -2.80 -31.09
N TRP A 115 -3.17 -2.48 -30.24
CA TRP A 115 -4.41 -1.80 -30.62
C TRP A 115 -4.14 -0.34 -31.00
N LEU A 116 -3.29 0.36 -30.24
CA LEU A 116 -2.85 1.73 -30.56
C LEU A 116 -2.00 1.81 -31.83
N ARG A 117 -1.29 0.74 -32.20
CA ARG A 117 -0.48 0.66 -33.42
C ARG A 117 -1.33 0.38 -34.67
N ASN A 118 -2.53 -0.19 -34.51
CA ASN A 118 -3.51 -0.42 -35.58
C ASN A 118 -4.93 0.05 -35.16
N PRO A 119 -5.16 1.37 -35.03
CA PRO A 119 -6.45 1.92 -34.59
C PRO A 119 -7.60 1.79 -35.62
N THR A 120 -7.44 0.99 -36.68
CA THR A 120 -8.43 0.83 -37.77
C THR A 120 -9.41 -0.34 -37.59
N ALA A 121 -9.52 -0.92 -36.40
CA ALA A 121 -10.65 -1.79 -36.09
C ALA A 121 -11.86 -0.94 -35.66
N THR A 122 -12.58 -0.39 -36.65
CA THR A 122 -13.96 0.06 -36.47
C THR A 122 -14.78 -1.11 -35.93
N PRO A 123 -15.45 -1.02 -34.75
CA PRO A 123 -16.50 -1.98 -34.44
C PRO A 123 -17.61 -1.78 -35.47
N ALA A 124 -17.69 -2.72 -36.41
CA ALA A 124 -18.89 -2.91 -37.21
C ALA A 124 -20.08 -3.02 -36.25
N SER A 125 -21.13 -2.28 -36.57
CA SER A 125 -22.41 -2.20 -35.89
C SER A 125 -22.88 -3.53 -35.28
N ALA A 126 -23.15 -3.52 -33.98
CA ALA A 126 -24.11 -4.40 -33.33
C ALA A 126 -24.80 -3.56 -32.25
N SER A 127 -25.98 -2.95 -32.40
CA SER A 127 -27.12 -3.23 -33.28
C SER A 127 -27.48 -4.72 -33.38
N ALA A 128 -27.57 -5.37 -32.23
CA ALA A 128 -28.39 -6.56 -32.05
C ALA A 128 -29.06 -6.44 -30.68
N ALA A 129 -30.21 -5.77 -30.68
CA ALA A 129 -31.12 -5.76 -29.55
C ALA A 129 -31.58 -7.19 -29.22
N PRO A 130 -31.62 -7.62 -27.94
CA PRO A 130 -32.45 -8.74 -27.55
C PRO A 130 -33.88 -8.24 -27.36
N THR A 131 -34.71 -8.35 -28.39
CA THR A 131 -36.17 -8.31 -28.24
C THR A 131 -36.62 -9.63 -27.62
N ASN A 132 -37.04 -9.61 -26.36
CA ASN A 132 -37.81 -10.70 -25.78
C ASN A 132 -39.27 -10.25 -25.58
N PRO A 133 -40.21 -10.69 -26.44
CA PRO A 133 -41.63 -10.43 -26.23
C PRO A 133 -42.21 -11.51 -25.30
N ALA A 134 -42.64 -11.06 -24.12
CA ALA A 134 -43.69 -11.66 -23.28
C ALA A 134 -43.58 -13.14 -22.87
N SER A 135 -43.40 -13.39 -21.57
CA SER A 135 -44.24 -14.33 -20.80
C SER A 135 -43.95 -14.23 -19.30
N GLY A 136 -45.01 -14.10 -18.48
CA GLY A 136 -44.94 -14.40 -17.04
C GLY A 136 -45.23 -13.25 -16.08
N VAL A 137 -46.46 -12.73 -16.12
CA VAL A 137 -47.09 -12.06 -14.97
C VAL A 137 -47.46 -13.10 -13.89
N ALA A 138 -47.60 -12.63 -12.64
CA ALA A 138 -48.09 -13.31 -11.42
C ALA A 138 -47.05 -14.19 -10.68
N SER A 139 -46.88 -14.16 -9.36
CA SER A 139 -47.74 -13.72 -8.24
C SER A 139 -46.94 -13.76 -6.91
N ALA A 140 -47.35 -12.93 -5.94
CA ALA A 140 -47.35 -13.08 -4.46
C ALA A 140 -46.36 -14.09 -3.81
N GLY A 141 -45.55 -13.74 -2.80
CA GLY A 141 -45.86 -13.01 -1.56
C GLY A 141 -44.78 -13.38 -0.49
N PRO A 142 -44.84 -12.81 0.73
CA PRO A 142 -43.69 -12.68 1.62
C PRO A 142 -43.54 -13.82 2.64
N ALA A 143 -42.31 -14.11 3.08
CA ALA A 143 -42.06 -14.93 4.26
C ALA A 143 -40.97 -14.29 5.14
N VAL A 144 -41.46 -13.71 6.23
CA VAL A 144 -40.73 -13.33 7.43
C VAL A 144 -40.45 -14.59 8.27
N SER A 145 -39.22 -14.76 8.73
CA SER A 145 -38.79 -15.63 9.84
C SER A 145 -37.38 -15.14 10.18
N GLY A 146 -37.10 -14.40 11.25
CA GLY A 146 -37.58 -14.60 12.60
C GLY A 146 -36.60 -15.50 13.33
N ASP A 147 -35.46 -14.97 13.75
CA ASP A 147 -34.76 -15.46 14.94
C ASP A 147 -34.01 -14.31 15.62
N ALA A 148 -34.50 -14.00 16.80
CA ALA A 148 -33.91 -13.12 17.78
C ALA A 148 -33.17 -13.97 18.80
N GLN A 149 -31.87 -13.75 19.01
CA GLN A 149 -31.27 -14.04 20.30
C GLN A 149 -30.02 -13.19 20.59
N GLY A 150 -30.22 -12.17 21.43
CA GLY A 150 -29.44 -11.97 22.66
C GLY A 150 -28.08 -11.27 22.60
N PRO A 151 -27.93 -10.10 23.26
CA PRO A 151 -26.63 -9.51 23.55
C PRO A 151 -25.99 -10.12 24.81
N THR A 152 -24.67 -10.34 24.80
CA THR A 152 -23.88 -10.61 26.01
C THR A 152 -22.90 -9.48 26.30
N PRO A 153 -23.10 -8.70 27.37
CA PRO A 153 -22.09 -7.88 28.01
C PRO A 153 -21.55 -8.54 29.29
N ALA A 154 -20.25 -8.79 29.36
CA ALA A 154 -19.51 -9.11 30.60
C ALA A 154 -18.00 -8.93 30.32
N GLY A 155 -17.20 -8.17 31.05
CA GLY A 155 -17.41 -7.35 32.25
C GLY A 155 -16.16 -6.49 32.53
N PRO A 156 -16.22 -5.57 33.52
CA PRO A 156 -15.11 -4.72 33.88
C PRO A 156 -14.30 -5.33 35.04
N GLY A 157 -13.02 -5.62 34.81
CA GLY A 157 -12.02 -5.78 35.87
C GLY A 157 -10.96 -4.70 35.65
N GLY A 158 -10.72 -3.73 36.53
CA GLY A 158 -10.71 -3.86 37.99
C GLY A 158 -9.32 -4.26 38.47
N ALA A 159 -8.30 -3.45 38.19
CA ALA A 159 -7.00 -3.51 38.84
C ALA A 159 -6.53 -2.05 39.03
N VAL A 160 -6.98 -1.40 40.10
CA VAL A 160 -6.33 -1.39 41.42
C VAL A 160 -4.99 -0.64 41.35
N LEU A 161 -5.09 0.63 41.74
CA LEU A 161 -3.99 1.43 42.28
C LEU A 161 -3.22 0.63 43.34
N ALA A 162 -1.90 0.70 43.31
CA ALA A 162 -1.10 0.64 44.53
C ALA A 162 0.05 1.66 44.47
N PRO A 163 0.31 2.39 45.57
CA PRO A 163 1.04 3.66 45.56
C PRO A 163 2.55 3.54 45.79
N HIS A 164 3.24 4.52 45.22
CA HIS A 164 4.34 5.31 45.78
C HIS A 164 4.93 4.81 47.12
N ARG A 165 6.16 4.25 47.07
CA ARG A 165 7.06 4.14 48.22
C ARG A 165 8.43 4.75 47.89
N LEU A 166 8.72 5.89 48.52
CA LEU A 166 10.04 6.27 49.06
C LEU A 166 9.81 6.33 50.59
N PRO A 167 10.72 5.86 51.46
CA PRO A 167 11.96 6.57 51.83
C PRO A 167 13.14 5.58 52.04
N SER A 168 14.40 5.96 52.31
CA SER A 168 14.94 7.04 53.14
C SER A 168 16.28 7.56 52.63
#